data_AF-A0A7S4I4D3-F1
#
_entry.id   AF-A0A7S4I4D3-F1
#
_cell.length_a   1.000
_cell.length_b   1.000
_cell.length_c   1.000
_cell.angle_alpha   90.00
_cell.angle_beta   90.00
_cell.angle_gamma   90.00
#
_symmetry.space_group_name_H-M   'P 1'
#
loop_
_entity.id
_entity.type
_entity.pdbx_description
1 polymer ?
#
loop_
_entity_poly.entity_id
_entity_poly.type
_entity_poly.pdbx_seq_one_letter_code
_entity_poly.pdbx_strand_id
1 'polypeptide(L)'
;SMVHGLLNVSKTISKGEGLLSEVKSADQVSDRFKADISFYKAPKMICGYCSCANALYIAEHFPDIEMTKNDVNKMINQLRNFKIMQPRIIALMDLWNKWRQKWIKEHQIMFTAEEELKYMQDWVANYEISDWVEKEQSNKQIGFVRRIENDFASLTHEEKERVDEEIPFRNKYSLFMDDPFLSASPNSKLWCPEDWVREFHKNPTPRVFVVDVGGHFVAAKPIRIREGDSCTPVMLVINSYTPNCLPNTIIS
;
A
#
# COMPACT_ATOMS: atom_id res chain seq x y z
N SER A 1 7.23 -40.59 6.65
CA SER A 1 8.34 -39.76 7.13
C SER A 1 7.85 -38.34 7.22
N MET A 2 7.48 -37.88 8.42
CA MET A 2 6.99 -36.52 8.66
C MET A 2 8.19 -35.57 8.63
N VAL A 3 8.31 -34.81 7.54
CA VAL A 3 9.27 -33.71 7.47
C VAL A 3 8.63 -32.51 8.14
N HIS A 4 9.09 -32.20 9.35
CA HIS A 4 8.91 -30.87 9.96
C HIS A 4 9.71 -29.88 9.13
N GLY A 5 9.04 -29.19 8.20
CA GLY A 5 9.60 -28.07 7.48
C GLY A 5 9.62 -26.85 8.39
N LEU A 6 10.79 -26.23 8.50
CA LEU A 6 10.97 -24.97 9.21
C LEU A 6 10.70 -23.80 8.24
N LEU A 7 9.92 -22.84 8.72
CA LEU A 7 9.75 -21.48 8.20
C LEU A 7 11.02 -20.91 7.53
N ASN A 8 10.94 -20.64 6.22
CA ASN A 8 11.90 -19.76 5.53
C ASN A 8 11.22 -18.43 5.20
N VAL A 9 11.12 -17.56 6.21
CA VAL A 9 10.86 -16.13 6.02
C VAL A 9 12.10 -15.54 5.36
N SER A 10 11.96 -14.89 4.21
CA SER A 10 13.12 -14.42 3.43
C SER A 10 13.99 -13.39 4.16
N LYS A 11 13.51 -12.80 5.26
CA LYS A 11 14.29 -12.02 6.24
C LYS A 11 13.43 -11.72 7.49
N THR A 12 13.56 -12.47 8.57
CA THR A 12 12.95 -12.10 9.87
C THR A 12 13.89 -11.14 10.59
N ILE A 13 13.41 -9.93 10.90
CA ILE A 13 14.11 -9.00 11.80
C ILE A 13 13.30 -8.93 13.09
N SER A 14 13.89 -9.32 14.23
CA SER A 14 13.31 -9.08 15.55
C SER A 14 13.73 -7.68 16.03
N LYS A 15 12.77 -6.76 16.09
CA LYS A 15 12.89 -5.50 16.83
C LYS A 15 11.61 -5.36 17.66
N GLY A 16 11.68 -5.71 18.94
CA GLY A 16 10.52 -5.84 19.83
C GLY A 16 9.94 -7.26 19.88
N GLU A 17 8.78 -7.42 20.53
CA GLU A 17 8.12 -8.73 20.77
C GLU A 17 7.45 -9.36 19.53
N GLY A 18 7.67 -8.84 18.32
CA GLY A 18 7.02 -9.30 17.08
C GLY A 18 7.97 -9.53 15.92
N LEU A 19 7.46 -10.25 14.91
CA LEU A 19 8.21 -10.59 13.68
C LEU A 19 7.80 -9.69 12.52
N LEU A 20 8.76 -9.24 11.72
CA LEU A 20 8.52 -8.68 10.40
C LEU A 20 8.72 -9.77 9.36
N SER A 21 7.75 -9.99 8.47
CA SER A 21 7.82 -11.02 7.43
C SER A 21 7.39 -10.46 6.08
N GLU A 22 8.30 -10.46 5.11
CA GLU A 22 8.00 -10.07 3.74
C GLU A 22 7.44 -11.25 2.94
N VAL A 23 6.35 -11.01 2.21
CA VAL A 23 5.72 -11.95 1.29
C VAL A 23 5.50 -11.29 -0.07
N LYS A 24 5.51 -12.09 -1.14
CA LYS A 24 5.37 -11.59 -2.51
C LYS A 24 3.94 -11.76 -3.03
N SER A 25 3.40 -10.73 -3.67
CA SER A 25 2.11 -10.72 -4.39
C SER A 25 2.31 -10.85 -5.90
N ALA A 26 1.30 -10.54 -6.70
CA ALA A 26 1.41 -10.45 -8.15
C ALA A 26 2.56 -9.51 -8.56
N ASP A 27 3.38 -9.98 -9.50
CA ASP A 27 4.59 -9.29 -9.92
C ASP A 27 4.28 -8.05 -10.76
N GLN A 28 4.59 -6.87 -10.22
CA GLN A 28 4.30 -5.59 -10.85
C GLN A 28 5.09 -5.36 -12.15
N VAL A 29 6.22 -6.04 -12.34
CA VAL A 29 7.04 -5.92 -13.57
C VAL A 29 6.70 -6.98 -14.62
N SER A 30 5.66 -7.78 -14.37
CA SER A 30 5.25 -8.83 -15.28
C SER A 30 4.78 -8.27 -16.62
N ASP A 31 5.19 -8.94 -17.71
CA ASP A 31 4.74 -8.65 -19.07
C ASP A 31 3.22 -8.66 -19.24
N ARG A 32 2.50 -9.32 -18.33
CA ARG A 32 1.03 -9.35 -18.28
C ARG A 32 0.40 -7.97 -18.16
N PHE A 33 1.10 -6.99 -17.58
CA PHE A 33 0.60 -5.62 -17.42
C PHE A 33 1.04 -4.68 -18.55
N LYS A 34 1.92 -5.09 -19.48
CA LYS A 34 2.46 -4.18 -20.51
C LYS A 34 1.37 -3.52 -21.36
N ALA A 35 0.37 -4.30 -21.78
CA ALA A 35 -0.74 -3.80 -22.56
C ALA A 35 -1.59 -2.80 -21.76
N ASP A 36 -1.90 -3.13 -20.51
CA ASP A 36 -2.68 -2.27 -19.60
C ASP A 36 -1.93 -0.97 -19.29
N ILE A 37 -0.64 -1.04 -18.97
CA ILE A 37 0.24 0.12 -18.72
C ILE A 37 0.24 1.03 -19.94
N SER A 38 0.39 0.47 -21.15
CA SER A 38 0.35 1.26 -22.38
C SER A 38 -1.01 1.89 -22.62
N PHE A 39 -2.11 1.15 -22.38
CA PHE A 39 -3.47 1.62 -22.60
C PHE A 39 -3.83 2.79 -21.68
N TYR A 40 -3.53 2.67 -20.38
CA TYR A 40 -3.79 3.71 -19.39
C TYR A 40 -2.69 4.77 -19.30
N LYS A 41 -1.68 4.73 -20.18
CA LYS A 41 -0.48 5.58 -20.12
C LYS A 41 0.15 5.59 -18.70
N ALA A 42 0.06 4.49 -17.97
CA ALA A 42 0.49 4.40 -16.59
C ALA A 42 2.03 4.32 -16.48
N PRO A 43 2.59 4.48 -15.26
CA PRO A 43 4.01 4.25 -15.02
C PRO A 43 4.41 2.81 -15.31
N LYS A 44 5.67 2.60 -15.68
CA LYS A 44 6.23 1.24 -15.82
C LYS A 44 6.25 0.48 -14.50
N MET A 45 6.45 1.21 -13.39
CA MET A 45 6.47 0.67 -12.04
C MET A 45 5.12 0.93 -11.38
N ILE A 46 4.30 -0.11 -11.25
CA ILE A 46 2.89 0.01 -10.84
C ILE A 46 2.66 -0.32 -9.35
N CYS A 47 3.68 -0.11 -8.51
CA CYS A 47 3.65 -0.51 -7.10
C CYS A 47 2.50 0.11 -6.30
N GLY A 48 2.17 1.39 -6.54
CA GLY A 48 1.04 2.06 -5.90
C GLY A 48 -0.28 1.35 -6.18
N TYR A 49 -0.56 1.05 -7.46
CA TYR A 49 -1.74 0.30 -7.88
C TYR A 49 -1.78 -1.10 -7.26
N CYS A 50 -0.68 -1.84 -7.31
CA CYS A 50 -0.60 -3.18 -6.73
C CYS A 50 -0.82 -3.18 -5.22
N SER A 51 -0.21 -2.23 -4.50
CA SER A 51 -0.31 -2.15 -3.04
C SER A 51 -1.70 -1.74 -2.58
N CYS A 52 -2.35 -0.80 -3.28
CA CYS A 52 -3.74 -0.45 -3.01
C CYS A 52 -4.69 -1.64 -3.32
N ALA A 53 -4.50 -2.34 -4.45
CA ALA A 53 -5.30 -3.52 -4.78
C ALA A 53 -5.11 -4.65 -3.77
N ASN A 54 -3.87 -4.90 -3.32
CA ASN A 54 -3.56 -5.87 -2.28
C ASN A 54 -4.25 -5.48 -0.97
N ALA A 55 -4.15 -4.22 -0.54
CA ALA A 55 -4.75 -3.75 0.70
C ALA A 55 -6.28 -3.91 0.68
N LEU A 56 -6.92 -3.52 -0.43
CA LEU A 56 -8.35 -3.67 -0.63
C LEU A 56 -8.78 -5.15 -0.58
N TYR A 57 -8.09 -6.01 -1.32
CA TYR A 57 -8.41 -7.44 -1.36
C TYR A 57 -8.25 -8.11 0.01
N ILE A 58 -7.17 -7.78 0.74
CA ILE A 58 -6.94 -8.29 2.08
C ILE A 58 -8.06 -7.83 3.03
N ALA A 59 -8.41 -6.55 2.99
CA ALA A 59 -9.45 -6.00 3.85
C ALA A 59 -10.84 -6.60 3.58
N GLU A 60 -11.16 -6.90 2.33
CA GLU A 60 -12.42 -7.55 1.92
C GLU A 60 -12.51 -9.03 2.31
N HIS A 61 -11.41 -9.79 2.15
CA HIS A 61 -11.45 -11.25 2.18
C HIS A 61 -10.72 -11.88 3.37
N PHE A 62 -9.85 -11.13 4.04
CA PHE A 62 -9.07 -11.57 5.19
C PHE A 62 -9.07 -10.47 6.27
N PRO A 63 -10.24 -10.06 6.80
CA PRO A 63 -10.33 -8.95 7.74
C PRO A 63 -9.77 -9.27 9.14
N ASP A 64 -9.58 -10.55 9.46
CA ASP A 64 -9.16 -10.97 10.79
C ASP A 64 -7.69 -10.63 11.07
N ILE A 65 -7.41 -10.33 12.34
CA ILE A 65 -6.05 -10.11 12.85
C ILE A 65 -5.45 -11.44 13.26
N GLU A 66 -6.23 -12.30 13.94
CA GLU A 66 -5.79 -13.65 14.25
C GLU A 66 -5.95 -14.54 13.02
N MET A 67 -4.87 -15.19 12.62
CA MET A 67 -4.83 -16.04 11.43
C MET A 67 -4.04 -17.31 11.72
N THR A 68 -4.42 -18.42 11.11
CA THR A 68 -3.55 -19.61 11.06
C THR A 68 -2.50 -19.45 9.97
N LYS A 69 -1.43 -20.27 10.01
CA LYS A 69 -0.49 -20.38 8.86
C LYS A 69 -1.22 -20.69 7.55
N ASN A 70 -2.27 -21.52 7.61
CA ASN A 70 -3.05 -21.88 6.43
C ASN A 70 -3.82 -20.68 5.86
N ASP A 71 -4.39 -19.81 6.71
CA ASP A 71 -5.08 -18.60 6.26
C ASP A 71 -4.11 -17.63 5.58
N VAL A 72 -2.93 -17.45 6.16
CA VAL A 72 -1.85 -16.62 5.58
C VAL A 72 -1.42 -17.16 4.22
N ASN A 73 -1.21 -18.47 4.11
CA ASN A 73 -0.83 -19.12 2.85
C ASN A 73 -1.94 -18.99 1.78
N LYS A 74 -3.19 -19.17 2.17
CA LYS A 74 -4.36 -18.95 1.30
C LYS A 74 -4.41 -17.52 0.79
N MET A 75 -4.24 -16.54 1.67
CA MET A 75 -4.19 -15.11 1.32
C MET A 75 -3.08 -14.84 0.30
N ILE A 76 -1.84 -15.26 0.58
CA ILE A 76 -0.69 -15.04 -0.31
C ILE A 76 -0.92 -15.68 -1.68
N ASN A 77 -1.46 -16.90 -1.73
CA ASN A 77 -1.76 -17.57 -2.99
C ASN A 77 -2.79 -16.82 -3.84
N GLN A 78 -3.80 -16.20 -3.20
CA GLN A 78 -4.77 -15.38 -3.92
C GLN A 78 -4.16 -14.06 -4.40
N LEU A 79 -3.32 -13.41 -3.59
CA LEU A 79 -2.62 -12.17 -3.97
C LEU A 79 -1.60 -12.39 -5.11
N ARG A 80 -1.16 -13.62 -5.34
CA ARG A 80 -0.31 -13.99 -6.51
C ARG A 80 -1.11 -14.38 -7.75
N ASN A 81 -2.41 -14.65 -7.59
CA ASN A 81 -3.23 -15.12 -8.68
C ASN A 81 -3.63 -13.95 -9.59
N PHE A 82 -3.00 -13.87 -10.77
CA PHE A 82 -3.31 -12.83 -11.76
C PHE A 82 -4.78 -12.79 -12.18
N LYS A 83 -5.51 -13.92 -12.19
CA LYS A 83 -6.94 -13.90 -12.51
C LYS A 83 -7.77 -13.13 -11.47
N ILE A 84 -7.26 -13.02 -10.25
CA ILE A 84 -7.88 -12.27 -9.15
C ILE A 84 -7.34 -10.84 -9.12
N MET A 85 -6.02 -10.68 -9.13
CA MET A 85 -5.40 -9.38 -8.85
C MET A 85 -5.33 -8.46 -10.07
N GLN A 86 -5.14 -8.98 -11.29
CA GLN A 86 -5.00 -8.11 -12.47
C GLN A 86 -6.24 -7.24 -12.72
N PRO A 87 -7.49 -7.76 -12.69
CA PRO A 87 -8.68 -6.91 -12.85
C PRO A 87 -8.77 -5.79 -11.81
N ARG A 88 -8.33 -6.06 -10.58
CA ARG A 88 -8.37 -5.08 -9.48
C ARG A 88 -7.31 -4.00 -9.65
N ILE A 89 -6.11 -4.39 -10.10
CA ILE A 89 -5.03 -3.46 -10.43
C ILE A 89 -5.44 -2.57 -11.62
N ILE A 90 -6.06 -3.15 -12.66
CA ILE A 90 -6.58 -2.41 -13.82
C ILE A 90 -7.65 -1.40 -13.40
N ALA A 91 -8.57 -1.76 -12.50
CA ALA A 91 -9.58 -0.83 -12.01
C ALA A 91 -8.97 0.41 -11.35
N LEU A 92 -7.85 0.25 -10.62
CA LEU A 92 -7.13 1.38 -10.03
C LEU A 92 -6.35 2.18 -11.09
N MET A 93 -5.76 1.53 -12.10
CA MET A 93 -5.13 2.22 -13.24
C MET A 93 -6.14 3.12 -13.96
N ASP A 94 -7.34 2.61 -14.24
CA ASP A 94 -8.43 3.38 -14.85
C ASP A 94 -8.87 4.55 -13.96
N LEU A 95 -9.02 4.32 -12.65
CA LEU A 95 -9.41 5.36 -11.70
C LEU A 95 -8.41 6.52 -11.66
N TRP A 96 -7.12 6.24 -11.53
CA TRP A 96 -6.06 7.26 -11.51
C TRP A 96 -5.91 7.93 -12.85
N ASN A 97 -5.98 7.16 -13.95
CA ASN A 97 -5.96 7.73 -15.29
C ASN A 97 -7.05 8.80 -15.42
N LYS A 98 -8.28 8.51 -14.97
CA LYS A 98 -9.39 9.48 -14.96
C LYS A 98 -9.11 10.69 -14.07
N TRP A 99 -8.53 10.51 -12.87
CA TRP A 99 -8.18 11.63 -11.99
C TRP A 99 -7.15 12.55 -12.61
N ARG A 100 -6.06 11.99 -13.13
CA ARG A 100 -4.99 12.74 -13.80
C ARG A 100 -5.49 13.45 -15.06
N GLN A 101 -6.28 12.77 -15.89
CA GLN A 101 -6.91 13.38 -17.07
C GLN A 101 -7.87 14.52 -16.71
N LYS A 102 -8.61 14.38 -15.61
CA LYS A 102 -9.44 15.47 -15.08
C LYS A 102 -8.58 16.66 -14.67
N TRP A 103 -7.49 16.44 -13.92
CA TRP A 103 -6.58 17.50 -13.50
C TRP A 103 -5.97 18.25 -14.68
N ILE A 104 -5.43 17.52 -15.67
CA ILE A 104 -4.90 18.09 -16.92
C ILE A 104 -5.95 18.96 -17.61
N LYS A 105 -7.19 18.49 -17.70
CA LYS A 105 -8.29 19.25 -18.33
C LYS A 105 -8.62 20.53 -17.57
N GLU A 106 -8.50 20.54 -16.25
CA GLU A 106 -8.75 21.72 -15.41
C GLU A 106 -7.56 22.69 -15.42
N HIS A 107 -6.35 22.21 -15.76
CA HIS A 107 -5.10 22.98 -15.73
C HIS A 107 -4.38 23.00 -17.08
N GLN A 108 -5.12 23.03 -18.20
CA GLN A 108 -4.57 22.88 -19.55
C GLN A 108 -3.39 23.81 -19.87
N ILE A 109 -3.38 25.02 -19.32
CA ILE A 109 -2.31 25.99 -19.52
C ILE A 109 -0.95 25.55 -18.96
N MET A 110 -0.93 24.55 -18.06
CA MET A 110 0.28 24.00 -17.43
C MET A 110 0.86 22.81 -18.19
N PHE A 111 0.20 22.33 -19.25
CA PHE A 111 0.57 21.10 -19.94
C PHE A 111 0.74 21.32 -21.44
N THR A 112 1.97 21.09 -21.92
CA THR A 112 2.21 20.65 -23.29
C THR A 112 1.84 19.18 -23.46
N ALA A 113 1.77 18.70 -24.71
CA ALA A 113 1.50 17.28 -24.98
C ALA A 113 2.59 16.34 -24.41
N GLU A 114 3.84 16.80 -24.34
CA GLU A 114 4.94 16.05 -23.73
C GLU A 114 4.82 15.99 -22.21
N GLU A 115 4.52 17.12 -21.57
CA GLU A 115 4.28 17.20 -20.13
C GLU A 115 3.06 16.39 -19.71
N GLU A 116 1.98 16.39 -20.51
CA GLU A 116 0.82 15.54 -20.26
C GLU A 116 1.24 14.07 -20.22
N LEU A 117 1.96 13.59 -21.24
CA LEU A 117 2.40 12.21 -21.29
C LEU A 117 3.31 11.85 -20.12
N LYS A 118 4.24 12.74 -19.77
CA LYS A 118 5.14 12.56 -18.62
C LYS A 118 4.35 12.45 -17.32
N TYR A 119 3.48 13.40 -17.03
CA TYR A 119 2.65 13.41 -15.83
C TYR A 119 1.74 12.18 -15.74
N MET A 120 1.17 11.71 -16.86
CA MET A 120 0.41 10.46 -16.88
C MET A 120 1.27 9.22 -16.53
N GLN A 121 2.56 9.25 -16.89
CA GLN A 121 3.51 8.15 -16.67
C GLN A 121 4.35 8.28 -15.39
N ASP A 122 4.23 9.39 -14.66
CA ASP A 122 4.92 9.59 -13.38
C ASP A 122 4.35 8.68 -12.30
N TRP A 123 5.18 8.25 -11.36
CA TRP A 123 4.77 7.31 -10.32
C TRP A 123 3.54 7.78 -9.55
N VAL A 124 2.79 6.84 -8.97
CA VAL A 124 1.69 7.20 -8.09
C VAL A 124 2.26 7.98 -6.91
N ALA A 125 1.76 9.19 -6.69
CA ALA A 125 2.22 10.06 -5.62
C ALA A 125 1.50 9.75 -4.30
N ASN A 126 2.11 10.15 -3.19
CA ASN A 126 1.59 9.91 -1.85
C ASN A 126 0.19 10.52 -1.64
N TYR A 127 -0.04 11.73 -2.17
CA TYR A 127 -1.34 12.40 -2.05
C TYR A 127 -2.44 11.69 -2.84
N GLU A 128 -2.11 10.99 -3.93
CA GLU A 128 -3.14 10.28 -4.70
C GLU A 128 -3.62 9.03 -3.95
N ILE A 129 -2.72 8.33 -3.24
CA ILE A 129 -3.09 7.23 -2.33
C ILE A 129 -3.93 7.77 -1.17
N SER A 130 -3.54 8.94 -0.63
CA SER A 130 -4.30 9.64 0.42
C SER A 130 -5.74 9.93 -0.01
N ASP A 131 -5.94 10.40 -1.25
CA ASP A 131 -7.28 10.66 -1.81
C ASP A 131 -8.07 9.40 -2.08
N TRP A 132 -7.39 8.32 -2.46
CA TRP A 132 -8.03 7.03 -2.64
C TRP A 132 -8.51 6.41 -1.34
N VAL A 133 -7.70 6.40 -0.29
CA VAL A 133 -8.11 5.90 1.03
C VAL A 133 -9.33 6.69 1.54
N GLU A 134 -9.36 8.02 1.32
CA GLU A 134 -10.52 8.85 1.67
C GLU A 134 -11.78 8.53 0.86
N LYS A 135 -11.64 8.27 -0.44
CA LYS A 135 -12.78 7.92 -1.31
C LYS A 135 -13.26 6.48 -1.13
N GLU A 136 -12.39 5.57 -0.70
CA GLU A 136 -12.69 4.16 -0.42
C GLU A 136 -13.42 4.00 0.93
N GLN A 137 -14.49 4.78 1.12
CA GLN A 137 -15.25 4.82 2.37
C GLN A 137 -15.98 3.51 2.69
N SER A 138 -16.19 2.66 1.67
CA SER A 138 -16.71 1.30 1.82
C SER A 138 -15.82 0.43 2.71
N ASN A 139 -14.51 0.71 2.76
CA ASN A 139 -13.56 -0.13 3.45
C ASN A 139 -12.76 0.63 4.51
N LYS A 140 -13.38 0.82 5.68
CA LYS A 140 -12.79 1.46 6.87
C LYS A 140 -11.60 0.71 7.47
N GLN A 141 -11.15 -0.38 6.85
CA GLN A 141 -10.05 -1.21 7.32
C GLN A 141 -8.73 -0.87 6.65
N ILE A 142 -8.69 0.13 5.76
CA ILE A 142 -7.48 0.54 5.05
C ILE A 142 -7.03 1.89 5.58
N GLY A 143 -5.75 2.02 5.91
CA GLY A 143 -5.12 3.32 6.09
C GLY A 143 -3.82 3.42 5.31
N PHE A 144 -3.17 4.57 5.41
CA PHE A 144 -1.94 4.83 4.70
C PHE A 144 -0.86 5.37 5.64
N VAL A 145 0.29 4.69 5.64
CA VAL A 145 1.51 5.18 6.29
C VAL A 145 2.29 5.95 5.24
N ARG A 146 2.23 7.28 5.33
CA ARG A 146 2.81 8.19 4.35
C ARG A 146 4.18 8.65 4.82
N ARG A 147 5.18 8.60 3.93
CA ARG A 147 6.49 9.19 4.19
C ARG A 147 6.43 10.69 3.90
N ILE A 148 7.14 11.49 4.69
CA ILE A 148 7.30 12.92 4.43
C ILE A 148 8.21 13.11 3.20
N GLU A 149 7.80 13.98 2.29
CA GLU A 149 8.61 14.39 1.15
C GLU A 149 9.71 15.35 1.62
N ASN A 150 10.96 15.06 1.26
CA ASN A 150 12.11 15.85 1.65
C ASN A 150 12.75 16.59 0.47
N ASP A 151 12.46 16.20 -0.77
CA ASP A 151 12.96 16.81 -1.99
C ASP A 151 11.94 17.77 -2.60
N PHE A 152 11.82 18.97 -2.02
CA PHE A 152 10.91 20.00 -2.52
C PHE A 152 11.22 20.48 -3.94
N ALA A 153 12.46 20.31 -4.40
CA ALA A 153 12.89 20.80 -5.70
C ALA A 153 12.31 19.96 -6.84
N SER A 154 11.96 18.69 -6.58
CA SER A 154 11.35 17.81 -7.57
C SER A 154 9.83 17.86 -7.58
N LEU A 155 9.19 18.54 -6.62
CA LEU A 155 7.74 18.63 -6.54
C LEU A 155 7.13 19.43 -7.68
N THR A 156 6.08 18.87 -8.28
CA THR A 156 5.35 19.48 -9.39
C THR A 156 3.83 19.37 -9.17
N HIS A 157 3.05 20.14 -9.92
CA HIS A 157 1.59 20.08 -9.97
C HIS A 157 0.93 20.00 -8.57
N GLU A 158 0.03 19.04 -8.33
CA GLU A 158 -0.69 18.86 -7.06
C GLU A 158 0.25 18.63 -5.87
N GLU A 159 1.39 17.95 -6.06
CA GLU A 159 2.33 17.69 -4.96
C GLU A 159 2.83 19.00 -4.37
N LYS A 160 3.10 19.98 -5.22
CA LYS A 160 3.55 21.30 -4.80
C LYS A 160 2.47 22.07 -4.04
N GLU A 161 1.20 21.89 -4.41
CA GLU A 161 0.07 22.53 -3.71
C GLU A 161 -0.22 21.88 -2.36
N ARG A 162 0.08 20.58 -2.23
CA ARG A 162 -0.28 19.78 -1.06
C ARG A 162 0.87 19.51 -0.10
N VAL A 163 2.08 19.94 -0.43
CA VAL A 163 3.26 19.76 0.43
C VAL A 163 3.10 20.43 1.81
N ASP A 164 2.26 21.46 1.88
CA ASP A 164 1.96 22.19 3.10
C ASP A 164 1.18 21.35 4.12
N GLU A 165 0.44 20.32 3.66
CA GLU A 165 -0.21 19.33 4.54
C GLU A 165 0.80 18.64 5.46
N GLU A 166 2.05 18.55 5.04
CA GLU A 166 3.11 17.83 5.76
C GLU A 166 3.81 18.70 6.82
N ILE A 167 3.63 20.02 6.78
CA ILE A 167 4.31 20.99 7.67
C ILE A 167 4.23 20.60 9.16
N PRO A 168 3.08 20.15 9.72
CA PRO A 168 2.99 19.79 11.13
C PRO A 168 3.89 18.62 11.55
N PHE A 169 4.23 17.74 10.61
CA PHE A 169 5.00 16.51 10.86
C PHE A 169 6.49 16.70 10.57
N ARG A 170 6.85 17.70 9.76
CA ARG A 170 8.24 18.02 9.40
C ARG A 170 9.10 18.24 10.64
N ASN A 171 10.36 17.86 10.55
CA ASN A 171 11.38 17.92 11.61
C ASN A 171 11.14 17.06 12.85
N LYS A 172 9.96 16.43 12.99
CA LYS A 172 9.62 15.56 14.11
C LYS A 172 9.59 14.08 13.70
N TYR A 173 9.07 13.83 12.50
CA TYR A 173 8.86 12.48 12.00
C TYR A 173 9.45 12.31 10.60
N SER A 174 9.65 11.06 10.19
CA SER A 174 9.92 10.69 8.80
C SER A 174 8.67 10.16 8.08
N LEU A 175 7.62 9.86 8.85
CA LEU A 175 6.34 9.31 8.41
C LEU A 175 5.19 9.84 9.27
N PHE A 176 3.99 9.80 8.73
CA PHE A 176 2.75 10.13 9.42
C PHE A 176 1.63 9.21 8.91
N MET A 177 0.49 9.23 9.59
CA MET A 177 -0.64 8.37 9.24
C MET A 177 -1.70 9.21 8.52
N ASP A 178 -2.17 8.72 7.37
CA ASP A 178 -3.41 9.15 6.75
C ASP A 178 -4.48 8.11 7.03
N ASP A 179 -5.43 8.50 7.88
CA ASP A 179 -6.51 7.66 8.36
C ASP A 179 -7.80 8.50 8.43
N PRO A 180 -8.64 8.44 7.38
CA PRO A 180 -9.87 9.23 7.32
C PRO A 180 -10.98 8.66 8.22
N PHE A 181 -10.76 7.50 8.86
CA PHE A 181 -11.79 6.83 9.67
C PHE A 181 -11.64 7.11 11.16
N LEU A 182 -10.45 7.52 11.59
CA LEU A 182 -10.23 8.10 12.90
C LEU A 182 -10.40 9.62 12.79
N SER A 183 -11.07 10.24 13.76
CA SER A 183 -11.24 11.70 13.83
C SER A 183 -10.74 12.24 15.16
N ALA A 184 -9.58 12.93 15.18
CA ALA A 184 -9.16 13.77 16.31
C ALA A 184 -9.80 15.16 16.23
N SER A 185 -10.14 15.59 15.02
CA SER A 185 -10.82 16.85 14.76
C SER A 185 -11.66 16.72 13.48
N PRO A 186 -12.72 17.54 13.33
CA PRO A 186 -13.54 17.54 12.11
C PRO A 186 -12.77 17.89 10.82
N ASN A 187 -11.53 18.38 10.95
CA ASN A 187 -10.81 19.07 9.89
C ASN A 187 -9.46 18.44 9.50
N SER A 188 -9.07 17.29 10.08
CA SER A 188 -7.80 16.63 9.69
C SER A 188 -7.89 15.11 9.77
N LYS A 189 -7.57 14.48 8.64
CA LYS A 189 -7.36 13.03 8.46
C LYS A 189 -5.90 12.59 8.68
N LEU A 190 -5.00 13.56 8.87
CA LEU A 190 -3.57 13.32 9.02
C LEU A 190 -3.17 13.33 10.50
N TRP A 191 -2.32 12.39 10.88
CA TRP A 191 -1.98 12.13 12.27
C TRP A 191 -0.48 11.97 12.51
N CYS A 192 -0.02 12.52 13.62
CA CYS A 192 1.26 12.14 14.20
C CYS A 192 1.17 10.65 14.63
N PRO A 193 2.22 9.84 14.45
CA PRO A 193 2.18 8.42 14.79
C PRO A 193 1.73 8.14 16.24
N GLU A 194 2.23 8.90 17.22
CA GLU A 194 1.87 8.70 18.62
C GLU A 194 0.41 9.03 18.90
N ASP A 195 -0.13 10.06 18.25
CA ASP A 195 -1.53 10.48 18.41
C ASP A 195 -2.46 9.44 17.79
N TRP A 196 -2.09 8.96 16.60
CA TRP A 196 -2.79 7.88 15.92
C TRP A 196 -2.83 6.61 16.77
N VAL A 197 -1.69 6.16 17.34
CA VAL A 197 -1.65 4.96 18.20
C VAL A 197 -2.57 5.11 19.41
N ARG A 198 -2.58 6.29 20.06
CA ARG A 198 -3.46 6.54 21.21
C ARG A 198 -4.94 6.48 20.84
N GLU A 199 -5.32 6.96 19.66
CA GLU A 199 -6.70 6.93 19.20
C GLU A 199 -7.12 5.56 18.67
N PHE A 200 -6.24 4.91 17.91
CA PHE A 200 -6.43 3.55 17.39
C PHE A 200 -6.73 2.55 18.51
N HIS A 201 -6.07 2.67 19.67
CA HIS A 201 -6.37 1.81 20.83
C HIS A 201 -7.79 1.98 21.38
N LYS A 202 -8.43 3.13 21.17
CA LYS A 202 -9.83 3.35 21.55
C LYS A 202 -10.77 2.81 20.47
N ASN A 203 -10.43 3.01 19.21
CA ASN A 203 -11.23 2.67 18.04
C ASN A 203 -10.37 1.92 17.01
N PRO A 204 -10.23 0.59 17.10
CA PRO A 204 -9.27 -0.16 16.29
C PRO A 204 -9.74 -0.31 14.82
N THR A 205 -9.35 0.68 14.02
CA THR A 205 -9.42 0.75 12.54
C THR A 205 -8.27 1.66 12.10
N PRO A 206 -7.50 1.39 11.03
CA PRO A 206 -7.53 0.30 10.03
C PRO A 206 -6.81 -1.01 10.41
N ARG A 207 -7.03 -2.07 9.63
CA ARG A 207 -6.42 -3.42 9.79
C ARG A 207 -5.42 -3.79 8.70
N VAL A 208 -5.35 -2.99 7.64
CA VAL A 208 -4.42 -3.13 6.53
C VAL A 208 -3.91 -1.74 6.19
N PHE A 209 -2.65 -1.63 5.86
CA PHE A 209 -2.00 -0.37 5.54
C PHE A 209 -1.44 -0.44 4.13
N VAL A 210 -1.58 0.63 3.37
CA VAL A 210 -0.60 0.94 2.33
C VAL A 210 0.56 1.65 3.01
N VAL A 211 1.80 1.41 2.60
CA VAL A 211 2.99 1.98 3.24
C VAL A 211 3.94 2.47 2.17
N ASP A 212 4.31 3.74 2.24
CA ASP A 212 5.45 4.30 1.49
C ASP A 212 6.76 3.93 2.20
N VAL A 213 7.61 3.14 1.54
CA VAL A 213 8.93 2.74 2.05
C VAL A 213 10.07 3.53 1.42
N GLY A 214 9.77 4.63 0.73
CA GLY A 214 10.73 5.51 0.07
C GLY A 214 11.04 5.09 -1.36
N GLY A 215 10.21 5.55 -2.30
CA GLY A 215 10.34 5.22 -3.73
C GLY A 215 9.72 3.88 -4.11
N HIS A 216 8.94 3.28 -3.22
CA HIS A 216 8.17 2.06 -3.47
C HIS A 216 7.01 1.97 -2.47
N PHE A 217 5.89 1.41 -2.90
CA PHE A 217 4.73 1.15 -2.03
C PHE A 217 4.59 -0.33 -1.75
N VAL A 218 4.24 -0.68 -0.51
CA VAL A 218 3.85 -2.03 -0.10
C VAL A 218 2.50 -2.00 0.59
N ALA A 219 1.80 -3.14 0.63
CA ALA A 219 0.73 -3.34 1.60
C ALA A 219 1.30 -3.98 2.85
N ALA A 220 0.79 -3.64 4.02
CA ALA A 220 1.18 -4.21 5.30
C ALA A 220 -0.04 -4.63 6.11
N LYS A 221 0.02 -5.79 6.75
CA LYS A 221 -1.07 -6.30 7.60
C LYS A 221 -0.48 -6.79 8.93
N PRO A 222 -0.78 -6.12 10.06
CA PRO A 222 -0.49 -6.69 11.37
C PRO A 222 -1.43 -7.88 11.61
N ILE A 223 -0.84 -9.02 11.97
CA ILE A 223 -1.56 -10.25 12.31
C ILE A 223 -0.99 -10.88 13.58
N ARG A 224 -1.73 -11.87 14.08
CA ARG A 224 -1.33 -12.77 15.13
C ARG A 224 -1.46 -14.19 14.61
N ILE A 225 -0.34 -14.87 14.42
CA ILE A 225 -0.34 -16.26 13.95
C ILE A 225 -0.62 -17.17 15.16
N ARG A 226 -1.74 -17.90 15.11
CA ARG A 226 -2.14 -18.84 16.15
C ARG A 226 -1.67 -20.25 15.80
N GLU A 227 -0.91 -20.88 16.69
CA GLU A 227 -0.45 -22.27 16.59
C GLU A 227 -0.68 -23.00 17.93
N GLY A 228 -1.74 -23.80 17.99
CA GLY A 228 -2.20 -24.37 19.26
C GLY A 228 -2.53 -23.26 20.27
N ASP A 229 -1.91 -23.32 21.44
CA ASP A 229 -2.08 -22.32 22.51
C ASP A 229 -1.16 -21.08 22.34
N SER A 230 -0.24 -21.11 21.37
CA SER A 230 0.69 -20.02 21.11
C SER A 230 0.13 -19.02 20.10
N CYS A 231 0.51 -17.75 20.28
CA CYS A 231 0.07 -16.64 19.44
C CYS A 231 1.25 -15.69 19.21
N THR A 232 1.72 -15.60 17.97
CA THR A 232 2.89 -14.79 17.61
C THR A 232 2.46 -13.56 16.80
N PRO A 233 2.75 -12.33 17.26
CA PRO A 233 2.49 -11.13 16.48
C PRO A 233 3.45 -11.03 15.29
N VAL A 234 2.89 -10.82 14.10
CA VAL A 234 3.64 -10.70 12.84
C VAL A 234 3.13 -9.50 12.06
N MET A 235 4.03 -8.64 11.60
CA MET A 235 3.75 -7.66 10.56
C MET A 235 4.06 -8.30 9.20
N LEU A 236 3.02 -8.64 8.44
CA LEU A 236 3.19 -9.09 7.07
C LEU A 236 3.40 -7.88 6.16
N VAL A 237 4.47 -7.90 5.37
CA VAL A 237 4.76 -6.90 4.33
C VAL A 237 4.58 -7.55 2.97
N ILE A 238 3.54 -7.14 2.26
CA ILE A 238 3.16 -7.67 0.95
C ILE A 238 3.79 -6.79 -0.12
N ASN A 239 4.81 -7.33 -0.78
CA ASN A 239 5.56 -6.64 -1.82
C ASN A 239 5.19 -7.18 -3.21
N SER A 240 4.95 -6.28 -4.17
CA SER A 240 4.68 -6.60 -5.57
C SER A 240 5.93 -6.59 -6.45
N TYR A 241 7.09 -6.20 -5.92
CA TYR A 241 8.36 -6.19 -6.65
C TYR A 241 9.10 -7.53 -6.57
N THR A 242 9.29 -8.17 -7.74
CA THR A 242 10.17 -9.33 -7.90
C THR A 242 10.75 -9.39 -9.32
N PRO A 243 12.06 -9.13 -9.52
CA PRO A 243 12.69 -9.45 -10.80
C PRO A 243 12.83 -10.97 -11.03
N ASN A 244 12.71 -11.78 -9.97
CA ASN A 244 12.75 -13.25 -10.04
C ASN A 244 11.73 -13.82 -9.04
N CYS A 245 10.60 -14.34 -9.54
CA CYS A 245 9.74 -15.24 -8.76
C CYS A 245 10.52 -16.52 -8.44
N LEU A 246 11.39 -16.48 -7.43
CA LEU A 246 11.84 -17.71 -6.78
C LEU A 246 10.60 -18.34 -6.13
N PRO A 247 10.33 -19.64 -6.37
CA PRO A 247 9.35 -20.36 -5.59
C PRO A 247 9.90 -20.47 -4.17
N ASN A 248 9.63 -19.47 -3.33
CA ASN A 248 10.05 -19.55 -1.93
C ASN A 248 9.12 -20.53 -1.21
N THR A 249 9.78 -21.54 -0.64
CA THR A 249 9.28 -22.52 0.30
C THR A 249 8.41 -21.81 1.34
N ILE A 250 7.12 -22.13 1.23
CA ILE A 250 6.03 -21.58 2.02
C ILE A 250 6.28 -21.88 3.51
N ILE A 251 5.83 -20.96 4.37
CA ILE A 251 5.70 -21.12 5.82
C ILE A 251 5.26 -22.56 6.13
N SER A 252 6.20 -23.38 6.64
CA SER A 252 5.95 -24.75 7.08
C SER A 252 5.78 -24.82 8.60
#